data_AF-A0A952GZL2-F1
#
_entry.id   AF-A0A952GZL2-F1
#
_cell.length_a   1.000
_cell.length_b   1.000
_cell.length_c   1.000
_cell.angle_alpha   90.00
_cell.angle_beta   90.00
_cell.angle_gamma   90.00
#
_symmetry.space_group_name_H-M   'P 1'
#
loop_
_entity.id
_entity.type
_entity.pdbx_description
1 polymer ?
#
loop_
_entity_poly.entity_id
_entity_poly.type
_entity_poly.pdbx_seq_one_letter_code
_entity_poly.pdbx_strand_id
1 'polypeptide(L)'
;MTRLTRDQQITALEKDWAENPRWKGITRGYAAADVVRLRGSVAIEHTLAKRGAEKLWGLVNTEPFVNALGALTGNQAMQQVKAGLKAIYLSGWQVAGDANSNGEMYPDQSLYSVDSVPKVVKKINATFQRADQIQWSEGKDDIDFFAPIVADAEAGFGGVLNAFELMKAMIEAGAAGVHFEDQLASAKKCGHMGGKVLVPTREAVAKLVAARLAADVMGTPTLLVARTDAEAGDLVTSDIDDNDKPFCTGERTVEGFYRTNNGLDQAISRGLAYAPYADLIWCETGKPDLAFAKAFADAIHAKFPGKLLAYNCSPSFNWKKNLDDATIAKFQRELGAMGYKFQFITLAGFHSLNYSMFELAH
;
A
#
# COMPACT_ATOMS: atom_id res chain seq x y z
N MET A 1 -10.60 24.30 -26.16
CA MET A 1 -9.56 24.81 -25.26
C MET A 1 -8.21 24.69 -25.96
N THR A 2 -7.39 25.73 -25.93
CA THR A 2 -6.03 25.69 -26.48
C THR A 2 -5.17 24.79 -25.59
N ARG A 3 -4.55 23.78 -26.18
CA ARG A 3 -3.69 22.83 -25.46
C ARG A 3 -2.43 23.56 -24.97
N LEU A 4 -2.08 23.41 -23.69
CA LEU A 4 -0.84 23.94 -23.14
C LEU A 4 0.37 23.39 -23.90
N THR A 5 1.36 24.24 -24.17
CA THR A 5 2.64 23.80 -24.73
C THR A 5 3.36 22.87 -23.75
N ARG A 6 4.37 22.13 -24.22
CA ARG A 6 5.17 21.28 -23.33
C ARG A 6 5.82 22.10 -22.20
N ASP A 7 6.41 23.25 -22.52
CA ASP A 7 7.05 24.12 -21.52
C ASP A 7 6.06 24.63 -20.48
N GLN A 8 4.84 25.03 -20.90
CA GLN A 8 3.78 25.43 -19.97
C GLN A 8 3.37 24.29 -19.03
N GLN A 9 3.31 23.05 -19.52
CA GLN A 9 3.01 21.88 -18.67
C GLN A 9 4.13 21.58 -17.69
N ILE A 10 5.39 21.74 -18.11
CA ILE A 10 6.57 21.55 -17.25
C ILE A 10 6.54 22.57 -16.12
N THR A 11 6.43 23.87 -16.44
CA THR A 11 6.38 24.94 -15.45
C THR A 11 5.20 24.80 -14.49
N ALA A 12 4.03 24.38 -14.98
CA ALA A 12 2.87 24.14 -14.11
C ALA A 12 3.13 23.00 -13.10
N LEU A 13 3.80 21.93 -13.53
CA LEU A 13 4.12 20.79 -12.69
C LEU A 13 5.21 21.12 -11.66
N GLU A 14 6.25 21.84 -12.07
CA GLU A 14 7.31 22.34 -11.17
C GLU A 14 6.72 23.24 -10.08
N LYS A 15 5.82 24.14 -10.47
CA LYS A 15 5.11 25.02 -9.53
C LYS A 15 4.26 24.22 -8.55
N ASP A 16 3.45 23.28 -9.03
CA ASP A 16 2.64 22.43 -8.15
C ASP A 16 3.52 21.67 -7.15
N TRP A 17 4.60 21.04 -7.60
CA TRP A 17 5.52 20.32 -6.70
C TRP A 17 6.19 21.21 -5.66
N ALA A 18 6.50 22.47 -6.00
CA ALA A 18 7.15 23.41 -5.09
C ALA A 18 6.18 24.03 -4.07
N GLU A 19 4.94 24.32 -4.47
CA GLU A 19 4.01 25.12 -3.67
C GLU A 19 2.90 24.30 -2.99
N ASN A 20 2.53 23.15 -3.54
CA ASN A 20 1.42 22.36 -3.00
C ASN A 20 1.86 21.55 -1.76
N PRO A 21 1.23 21.75 -0.59
CA PRO A 21 1.62 21.07 0.65
C PRO A 21 1.49 19.54 0.58
N ARG A 22 0.70 19.00 -0.37
CA ARG A 22 0.64 17.56 -0.67
C ARG A 22 2.02 16.94 -0.93
N TRP A 23 2.95 17.71 -1.48
CA TRP A 23 4.28 17.24 -1.90
C TRP A 23 5.40 17.57 -0.90
N LYS A 24 5.06 18.17 0.25
CA LYS A 24 6.05 18.52 1.28
C LYS A 24 6.82 17.28 1.74
N GLY A 25 8.14 17.32 1.58
CA GLY A 25 9.03 16.23 1.99
C GLY A 25 9.03 15.00 1.07
N ILE A 26 8.48 15.12 -0.14
CA ILE A 26 8.50 14.06 -1.17
C ILE A 26 9.61 14.35 -2.18
N THR A 27 10.53 13.40 -2.31
CA THR A 27 11.63 13.41 -3.28
C THR A 27 11.21 12.68 -4.56
N ARG A 28 11.62 13.23 -5.71
CA ARG A 28 11.49 12.60 -7.03
C ARG A 28 12.88 12.36 -7.62
N GLY A 29 13.10 11.17 -8.14
CA GLY A 29 14.36 10.80 -8.83
C GLY A 29 14.43 11.24 -10.30
N TYR A 30 13.60 12.22 -10.71
CA TYR A 30 13.41 12.66 -12.08
C TYR A 30 12.85 14.10 -12.12
N ALA A 31 12.91 14.75 -13.28
CA ALA A 31 12.42 16.11 -13.47
C ALA A 31 10.98 16.15 -13.98
N ALA A 32 10.31 17.31 -13.85
CA ALA A 32 8.99 17.54 -14.43
C ALA A 32 8.98 17.38 -15.96
N ALA A 33 10.09 17.74 -16.62
CA ALA A 33 10.31 17.53 -18.04
C ALA A 33 10.21 16.04 -18.45
N ASP A 34 10.68 15.13 -17.60
CA ASP A 34 10.58 13.68 -17.86
C ASP A 34 9.13 13.21 -17.83
N VAL A 35 8.34 13.74 -16.88
CA VAL A 35 6.92 13.43 -16.77
C VAL A 35 6.16 13.88 -18.02
N VAL A 36 6.36 15.13 -18.44
CA VAL A 36 5.69 15.70 -19.64
C VAL A 36 6.12 14.97 -20.90
N ARG A 37 7.39 14.53 -20.98
CA ARG A 37 7.90 13.72 -22.10
C ARG A 37 7.18 12.36 -22.22
N LEU A 38 6.80 11.75 -21.10
CA LEU A 38 6.15 10.44 -21.05
C LEU A 38 4.61 10.49 -21.09
N ARG A 39 4.00 11.66 -20.88
CA ARG A 39 2.54 11.84 -20.76
C ARG A 39 1.75 11.68 -22.07
N GLY A 40 2.42 11.67 -23.22
CA GLY A 40 1.75 11.63 -24.52
C GLY A 40 1.06 12.95 -24.88
N SER A 41 0.21 12.93 -25.91
CA SER A 41 -0.42 14.15 -26.42
C SER A 41 -1.72 14.55 -25.72
N VAL A 42 -2.37 13.60 -25.07
CA VAL A 42 -3.68 13.77 -24.43
C VAL A 42 -3.59 13.19 -23.03
N ALA A 43 -3.93 14.00 -22.03
CA ALA A 43 -4.08 13.53 -20.66
C ALA A 43 -5.48 12.94 -20.50
N ILE A 44 -5.54 11.67 -20.08
CA ILE A 44 -6.80 11.01 -19.74
C ILE A 44 -7.10 11.34 -18.29
N GLU A 45 -8.34 11.74 -17.99
CA GLU A 45 -8.75 12.04 -16.62
C GLU A 45 -9.10 10.75 -15.86
N HIS A 46 -8.55 10.60 -14.66
CA HIS A 46 -8.78 9.46 -13.78
C HIS A 46 -9.56 9.91 -12.53
N THR A 47 -10.83 10.27 -12.72
CA THR A 47 -11.68 10.94 -11.71
C THR A 47 -11.71 10.22 -10.37
N LEU A 48 -11.92 8.90 -10.37
CA LEU A 48 -12.03 8.13 -9.12
C LEU A 48 -10.69 8.03 -8.38
N ALA A 49 -9.58 7.83 -9.10
CA ALA A 49 -8.25 7.82 -8.49
C ALA A 49 -7.90 9.18 -7.89
N LYS A 50 -8.15 10.27 -8.63
CA LYS A 50 -7.88 11.63 -8.14
C LYS A 50 -8.71 11.96 -6.89
N ARG A 51 -10.04 11.81 -6.97
CA ARG A 51 -10.95 12.09 -5.83
C ARG A 51 -10.65 11.18 -4.64
N GLY A 52 -10.40 9.89 -4.90
CA GLY A 52 -10.04 8.93 -3.86
C GLY A 52 -8.75 9.30 -3.16
N ALA A 53 -7.70 9.63 -3.90
CA ALA A 53 -6.41 10.02 -3.34
C ALA A 53 -6.49 11.33 -2.54
N GLU A 54 -7.17 12.35 -3.05
CA GLU A 54 -7.39 13.63 -2.34
C GLU A 54 -8.17 13.41 -1.04
N LYS A 55 -9.24 12.60 -1.09
CA LYS A 55 -10.01 12.21 0.10
C LYS A 55 -9.17 11.44 1.10
N LEU A 56 -8.42 10.43 0.66
CA LEU A 56 -7.57 9.63 1.53
C LEU A 56 -6.51 10.50 2.21
N TRP A 57 -5.88 11.40 1.46
CA TRP A 57 -4.94 12.38 2.01
C TRP A 57 -5.58 13.25 3.09
N GLY A 58 -6.80 13.75 2.86
CA GLY A 58 -7.56 14.49 3.86
C GLY A 58 -7.81 13.66 5.12
N LEU A 59 -8.30 12.42 4.97
CA LEU A 59 -8.61 11.54 6.09
C LEU A 59 -7.40 11.23 6.96
N VAL A 60 -6.27 10.83 6.37
CA VAL A 60 -5.06 10.47 7.16
C VAL A 60 -4.40 11.65 7.87
N ASN A 61 -4.71 12.89 7.47
CA ASN A 61 -4.20 14.11 8.11
C ASN A 61 -5.17 14.73 9.12
N THR A 62 -6.46 14.38 9.09
CA THR A 62 -7.50 15.03 9.93
C THR A 62 -8.12 14.08 10.96
N GLU A 63 -8.23 12.80 10.64
CA GLU A 63 -8.76 11.80 11.56
C GLU A 63 -7.67 11.36 12.57
N PRO A 64 -8.04 10.91 13.78
CA PRO A 64 -7.08 10.30 14.71
C PRO A 64 -6.29 9.16 14.04
N PHE A 65 -6.99 8.33 13.26
CA PHE A 65 -6.49 7.33 12.34
C PHE A 65 -7.63 6.91 11.40
N VAL A 66 -7.29 6.26 10.28
CA VAL A 66 -8.24 5.66 9.34
C VAL A 66 -8.05 4.15 9.41
N ASN A 67 -9.10 3.42 9.79
CA ASN A 67 -9.09 1.96 9.77
C ASN A 67 -9.87 1.38 8.58
N ALA A 68 -9.42 0.22 8.09
CA ALA A 68 -10.02 -0.48 6.97
C ALA A 68 -10.00 -2.00 7.16
N LEU A 69 -10.80 -2.71 6.36
CA LEU A 69 -10.87 -4.16 6.32
C LEU A 69 -10.60 -4.66 4.90
N GLY A 70 -9.88 -5.78 4.77
CA GLY A 70 -9.65 -6.43 3.49
C GLY A 70 -10.96 -6.84 2.80
N ALA A 71 -11.22 -6.30 1.61
CA ALA A 71 -12.35 -6.66 0.75
C ALA A 71 -11.87 -7.33 -0.55
N LEU A 72 -12.45 -8.49 -0.85
CA LEU A 72 -12.19 -9.25 -2.10
C LEU A 72 -13.39 -9.23 -3.07
N THR A 73 -14.52 -8.67 -2.63
CA THR A 73 -15.70 -8.46 -3.49
C THR A 73 -16.26 -7.04 -3.35
N GLY A 74 -16.99 -6.61 -4.38
CA GLY A 74 -17.68 -5.32 -4.36
C GLY A 74 -18.74 -5.21 -3.25
N ASN A 75 -19.48 -6.29 -2.95
CA ASN A 75 -20.48 -6.23 -1.88
C ASN A 75 -19.84 -6.17 -0.49
N GLN A 76 -18.70 -6.84 -0.26
CA GLN A 76 -17.96 -6.65 1.00
C GLN A 76 -17.59 -5.17 1.20
N ALA A 77 -17.01 -4.54 0.17
CA ALA A 77 -16.65 -3.12 0.25
C ALA A 77 -17.87 -2.22 0.44
N MET A 78 -18.98 -2.47 -0.27
CA MET A 78 -20.23 -1.73 -0.09
C MET A 78 -20.77 -1.85 1.34
N GLN A 79 -20.73 -3.04 1.94
CA GLN A 79 -21.19 -3.25 3.32
C GLN A 79 -20.25 -2.58 4.34
N GLN A 80 -18.94 -2.57 4.09
CA GLN A 80 -17.98 -1.85 4.92
C GLN A 80 -18.29 -0.35 4.97
N VAL A 81 -18.62 0.28 3.83
CA VAL A 81 -19.01 1.69 3.78
C VAL A 81 -20.38 1.93 4.44
N LYS A 82 -21.38 1.06 4.18
CA LYS A 82 -22.68 1.12 4.87
C LYS A 82 -22.56 1.00 6.39
N ALA A 83 -21.58 0.24 6.87
CA ALA A 83 -21.27 0.10 8.29
C ALA A 83 -20.51 1.30 8.89
N GLY A 84 -20.09 2.27 8.06
CA GLY A 84 -19.45 3.50 8.49
C GLY A 84 -17.92 3.54 8.34
N LEU A 85 -17.29 2.54 7.71
CA LEU A 85 -15.85 2.62 7.40
C LEU A 85 -15.58 3.67 6.32
N LYS A 86 -14.50 4.43 6.52
CA LYS A 86 -14.12 5.57 5.67
C LYS A 86 -13.14 5.21 4.55
N ALA A 87 -12.64 3.98 4.50
CA ALA A 87 -11.68 3.50 3.51
C ALA A 87 -11.76 1.98 3.33
N ILE A 88 -11.27 1.49 2.19
CA ILE A 88 -11.20 0.06 1.85
C ILE A 88 -9.74 -0.36 1.72
N TYR A 89 -9.40 -1.52 2.26
CA TYR A 89 -8.15 -2.20 1.97
C TYR A 89 -8.41 -3.34 0.98
N LEU A 90 -7.62 -3.43 -0.08
CA LEU A 90 -7.69 -4.51 -1.06
C LEU A 90 -6.41 -5.34 -0.95
N SER A 91 -6.56 -6.54 -0.38
CA SER A 91 -5.47 -7.44 -0.05
C SER A 91 -5.04 -8.31 -1.24
N GLY A 92 -3.76 -8.29 -1.58
CA GLY A 92 -3.17 -9.16 -2.61
C GLY A 92 -3.28 -10.63 -2.23
N TRP A 93 -3.12 -10.95 -0.94
CA TRP A 93 -3.36 -12.29 -0.39
C TRP A 93 -4.79 -12.79 -0.67
N GLN A 94 -5.81 -11.95 -0.46
CA GLN A 94 -7.20 -12.36 -0.70
C GLN A 94 -7.49 -12.54 -2.18
N VAL A 95 -6.87 -11.72 -3.03
CA VAL A 95 -6.93 -11.89 -4.49
C VAL A 95 -6.28 -13.21 -4.89
N ALA A 96 -5.09 -13.54 -4.37
CA ALA A 96 -4.45 -14.82 -4.59
C ALA A 96 -5.36 -15.99 -4.15
N GLY A 97 -5.97 -15.88 -2.97
CA GLY A 97 -6.78 -16.95 -2.39
C GLY A 97 -8.11 -17.20 -3.11
N ASP A 98 -8.82 -16.15 -3.56
CA ASP A 98 -10.23 -16.32 -3.96
C ASP A 98 -10.77 -15.28 -4.98
N ALA A 99 -9.94 -14.41 -5.56
CA ALA A 99 -10.47 -13.35 -6.44
C ALA A 99 -9.56 -12.96 -7.63
N ASN A 100 -8.62 -13.82 -8.01
CA ASN A 100 -7.69 -13.52 -9.10
C ASN A 100 -8.23 -13.89 -10.49
N SER A 101 -7.60 -13.31 -11.52
CA SER A 101 -7.96 -13.52 -12.93
C SER A 101 -7.75 -14.96 -13.42
N ASN A 102 -6.90 -15.76 -12.75
CA ASN A 102 -6.61 -17.12 -13.19
C ASN A 102 -7.73 -18.09 -12.80
N GLY A 103 -8.58 -17.72 -11.84
CA GLY A 103 -9.65 -18.59 -11.33
C GLY A 103 -9.16 -19.72 -10.44
N GLU A 104 -7.92 -19.61 -9.93
CA GLU A 104 -7.27 -20.60 -9.09
C GLU A 104 -7.17 -20.12 -7.65
N MET A 105 -7.12 -21.04 -6.69
CA MET A 105 -6.78 -20.71 -5.30
C MET A 105 -5.27 -20.80 -5.11
N TYR A 106 -4.62 -19.67 -4.84
CA TYR A 106 -3.17 -19.60 -4.63
C TYR A 106 -2.78 -19.23 -3.19
N PRO A 107 -1.60 -19.69 -2.73
CA PRO A 107 -0.92 -19.04 -1.63
C PRO A 107 -0.40 -17.66 -2.06
N ASP A 108 -0.09 -16.84 -1.07
CA ASP A 108 0.38 -15.48 -1.29
C ASP A 108 1.88 -15.41 -1.62
N GLN A 109 2.18 -15.70 -2.90
CA GLN A 109 3.53 -15.74 -3.48
C GLN A 109 3.59 -15.11 -4.88
N SER A 110 2.74 -14.11 -5.15
CA SER A 110 2.66 -13.42 -6.45
C SER A 110 2.45 -14.34 -7.67
N LEU A 111 1.74 -15.47 -7.50
CA LEU A 111 1.50 -16.47 -8.55
C LEU A 111 0.40 -16.05 -9.56
N TYR A 112 -0.48 -15.15 -9.14
CA TYR A 112 -1.62 -14.73 -9.93
C TYR A 112 -1.24 -13.70 -11.01
N SER A 113 -2.08 -13.56 -12.05
CA SER A 113 -1.86 -12.55 -13.10
C SER A 113 -1.87 -11.13 -12.55
N VAL A 114 -0.86 -10.32 -12.94
CA VAL A 114 -0.64 -8.93 -12.45
C VAL A 114 -1.88 -8.01 -12.57
N ASP A 115 -2.82 -8.31 -13.47
CA ASP A 115 -4.04 -7.53 -13.66
C ASP A 115 -5.15 -7.82 -12.64
N SER A 116 -4.97 -8.82 -11.77
CA SER A 116 -6.00 -9.32 -10.86
C SER A 116 -6.42 -8.26 -9.84
N VAL A 117 -5.47 -7.63 -9.14
CA VAL A 117 -5.79 -6.57 -8.17
C VAL A 117 -6.44 -5.36 -8.86
N PRO A 118 -5.92 -4.81 -9.97
CA PRO A 118 -6.60 -3.75 -10.73
C PRO A 118 -8.05 -4.09 -11.10
N LYS A 119 -8.33 -5.34 -11.52
CA LYS A 119 -9.70 -5.78 -11.82
C LYS A 119 -10.60 -5.76 -10.58
N VAL A 120 -10.09 -6.14 -9.41
CA VAL A 120 -10.85 -6.08 -8.15
C VAL A 120 -11.05 -4.62 -7.70
N VAL A 121 -10.07 -3.73 -7.86
CA VAL A 121 -10.25 -2.27 -7.64
C VAL A 121 -11.41 -1.75 -8.49
N LYS A 122 -11.40 -2.06 -9.79
CA LYS A 122 -12.46 -1.66 -10.72
C LYS A 122 -13.83 -2.24 -10.32
N LYS A 123 -13.88 -3.50 -9.87
CA LYS A 123 -15.10 -4.17 -9.40
C LYS A 123 -15.69 -3.49 -8.15
N ILE A 124 -14.83 -3.10 -7.20
CA ILE A 124 -15.26 -2.37 -6.00
C ILE A 124 -15.82 -1.00 -6.40
N ASN A 125 -15.09 -0.22 -7.21
CA ASN A 125 -15.55 1.09 -7.67
C ASN A 125 -16.85 1.02 -8.48
N ALA A 126 -17.04 0.00 -9.33
CA ALA A 126 -18.30 -0.22 -10.04
C ALA A 126 -19.47 -0.52 -9.09
N THR A 127 -19.19 -1.21 -7.98
CA THR A 127 -20.20 -1.49 -6.96
C THR A 127 -20.56 -0.23 -6.16
N PHE A 128 -19.57 0.59 -5.81
CA PHE A 128 -19.81 1.91 -5.21
C PHE A 128 -20.63 2.81 -6.10
N GLN A 129 -20.28 2.87 -7.40
CA GLN A 129 -21.05 3.62 -8.37
C GLN A 129 -22.51 3.14 -8.45
N ARG A 130 -22.76 1.83 -8.41
CA ARG A 130 -24.13 1.29 -8.40
C ARG A 130 -24.88 1.66 -7.12
N ALA A 131 -24.24 1.55 -5.96
CA ALA A 131 -24.84 1.89 -4.67
C ALA A 131 -25.18 3.39 -4.58
N ASP A 132 -24.28 4.24 -5.04
CA ASP A 132 -24.45 5.69 -5.17
C ASP A 132 -25.61 6.06 -6.13
N GLN A 133 -25.67 5.42 -7.31
CA GLN A 133 -26.78 5.60 -8.25
C GLN A 133 -28.13 5.23 -7.65
N ILE A 134 -28.21 4.15 -6.86
CA ILE A 134 -29.44 3.74 -6.17
C ILE A 134 -29.86 4.84 -5.19
N GLN A 135 -28.94 5.26 -4.30
CA GLN A 135 -29.18 6.31 -3.33
C GLN A 135 -29.66 7.61 -4.00
N TRP A 136 -28.96 8.06 -5.04
CA TRP A 136 -29.31 9.27 -5.79
C TRP A 136 -30.68 9.16 -6.46
N SER A 137 -31.00 8.00 -7.05
CA SER A 137 -32.31 7.77 -7.68
C SER A 137 -33.49 7.77 -6.70
N GLU A 138 -33.23 7.43 -5.43
CA GLU A 138 -34.20 7.50 -4.34
C GLU A 138 -34.28 8.89 -3.70
N GLY A 139 -33.57 9.89 -4.24
CA GLY A 139 -33.52 11.25 -3.72
C GLY A 139 -32.76 11.38 -2.40
N LYS A 140 -31.87 10.43 -2.10
CA LYS A 140 -31.02 10.40 -0.91
C LYS A 140 -29.60 10.82 -1.25
N ASP A 141 -28.86 11.24 -0.22
CA ASP A 141 -27.44 11.62 -0.31
C ASP A 141 -26.72 11.44 1.05
N ASP A 142 -27.09 10.40 1.79
CA ASP A 142 -26.65 10.20 3.18
C ASP A 142 -25.31 9.46 3.32
N ILE A 143 -24.93 8.64 2.33
CA ILE A 143 -23.69 7.87 2.35
C ILE A 143 -22.81 8.26 1.17
N ASP A 144 -21.57 8.68 1.46
CA ASP A 144 -20.52 8.81 0.44
C ASP A 144 -19.93 7.43 0.11
N PHE A 145 -20.55 6.73 -0.85
CA PHE A 145 -20.18 5.36 -1.22
C PHE A 145 -18.76 5.25 -1.78
N PHE A 146 -18.24 6.32 -2.38
CA PHE A 146 -16.93 6.33 -3.02
C PHE A 146 -15.81 6.50 -1.98
N ALA A 147 -15.67 5.52 -1.10
CA ALA A 147 -14.57 5.41 -0.15
C ALA A 147 -13.23 5.14 -0.90
N PRO A 148 -12.11 5.72 -0.45
CA PRO A 148 -10.81 5.50 -1.05
C PRO A 148 -10.36 4.04 -0.87
N ILE A 149 -9.80 3.47 -1.93
CA ILE A 149 -9.27 2.11 -1.95
C ILE A 149 -7.74 2.17 -1.86
N VAL A 150 -7.16 1.52 -0.85
CA VAL A 150 -5.72 1.26 -0.75
C VAL A 150 -5.46 -0.17 -1.21
N ALA A 151 -4.70 -0.33 -2.28
CA ALA A 151 -4.52 -1.61 -2.97
C ALA A 151 -3.09 -2.15 -2.87
N ASP A 152 -3.00 -3.48 -2.82
CA ASP A 152 -1.76 -4.24 -2.80
C ASP A 152 -1.13 -4.35 -4.20
N ALA A 153 0.08 -3.84 -4.36
CA ALA A 153 0.88 -4.00 -5.58
C ALA A 153 2.03 -5.00 -5.42
N GLU A 154 2.04 -5.78 -4.34
CA GLU A 154 3.05 -6.79 -4.05
C GLU A 154 4.47 -6.17 -4.11
N ALA A 155 5.42 -6.93 -4.67
CA ALA A 155 6.73 -6.43 -5.08
C ALA A 155 6.74 -5.91 -6.54
N GLY A 156 5.58 -5.57 -7.13
CA GLY A 156 5.48 -5.03 -8.49
C GLY A 156 5.64 -6.03 -9.63
N PHE A 157 5.57 -7.35 -9.35
CA PHE A 157 5.58 -8.43 -10.37
C PHE A 157 6.80 -8.42 -11.31
N GLY A 158 7.95 -7.92 -10.85
CA GLY A 158 9.19 -7.91 -11.61
C GLY A 158 10.05 -6.68 -11.35
N GLY A 159 10.48 -6.02 -12.43
CA GLY A 159 11.35 -4.85 -12.39
C GLY A 159 10.58 -3.53 -12.32
N VAL A 160 11.29 -2.42 -12.53
CA VAL A 160 10.72 -1.06 -12.46
C VAL A 160 9.63 -0.80 -13.49
N LEU A 161 9.70 -1.42 -14.68
CA LEU A 161 8.67 -1.27 -15.71
C LEU A 161 7.37 -2.01 -15.34
N ASN A 162 7.49 -3.18 -14.69
CA ASN A 162 6.33 -3.90 -14.16
C ASN A 162 5.64 -3.08 -13.06
N ALA A 163 6.42 -2.50 -12.14
CA ALA A 163 5.90 -1.61 -11.10
C ALA A 163 5.21 -0.35 -11.67
N PHE A 164 5.80 0.25 -12.71
CA PHE A 164 5.24 1.41 -13.41
C PHE A 164 3.88 1.07 -14.06
N GLU A 165 3.81 -0.03 -14.81
CA GLU A 165 2.56 -0.45 -15.46
C GLU A 165 1.49 -0.90 -14.45
N LEU A 166 1.87 -1.59 -13.37
CA LEU A 166 0.94 -1.95 -12.32
C LEU A 166 0.35 -0.70 -11.65
N MET A 167 1.17 0.29 -11.32
CA MET A 167 0.69 1.54 -10.74
C MET A 167 -0.27 2.28 -11.68
N LYS A 168 0.02 2.32 -13.01
CA LYS A 168 -0.93 2.85 -14.00
C LYS A 168 -2.24 2.09 -13.99
N ALA A 169 -2.21 0.76 -14.01
CA ALA A 169 -3.42 -0.07 -13.97
C ALA A 169 -4.25 0.15 -12.69
N MET A 170 -3.60 0.33 -11.54
CA MET A 170 -4.28 0.69 -10.27
C MET A 170 -4.98 2.05 -10.37
N ILE A 171 -4.32 3.05 -10.94
CA ILE A 171 -4.87 4.40 -11.13
C ILE A 171 -6.04 4.38 -12.12
N GLU A 172 -5.89 3.69 -13.26
CA GLU A 172 -6.95 3.50 -14.24
C GLU A 172 -8.19 2.84 -13.63
N ALA A 173 -7.99 1.88 -12.72
CA ALA A 173 -9.06 1.22 -12.00
C ALA A 173 -9.68 2.09 -10.88
N GLY A 174 -9.05 3.21 -10.50
CA GLY A 174 -9.55 4.15 -9.51
C GLY A 174 -9.04 3.90 -8.07
N ALA A 175 -7.84 3.35 -7.90
CA ALA A 175 -7.21 3.24 -6.59
C ALA A 175 -6.82 4.62 -6.03
N ALA A 176 -6.99 4.82 -4.72
CA ALA A 176 -6.63 6.04 -4.01
C ALA A 176 -5.20 6.00 -3.47
N GLY A 177 -4.76 4.81 -3.06
CA GLY A 177 -3.40 4.54 -2.62
C GLY A 177 -2.94 3.15 -3.01
N VAL A 178 -1.63 2.97 -3.11
CA VAL A 178 -1.00 1.71 -3.52
C VAL A 178 0.22 1.47 -2.64
N HIS A 179 0.40 0.22 -2.19
CA HIS A 179 1.60 -0.16 -1.45
C HIS A 179 2.49 -1.11 -2.24
N PHE A 180 3.80 -0.89 -2.14
CA PHE A 180 4.84 -1.76 -2.68
C PHE A 180 5.74 -2.24 -1.55
N GLU A 181 6.16 -3.51 -1.60
CA GLU A 181 7.08 -4.11 -0.63
C GLU A 181 8.48 -4.38 -1.21
N ASP A 182 9.46 -4.55 -0.32
CA ASP A 182 10.88 -4.72 -0.65
C ASP A 182 11.34 -6.18 -0.75
N GLN A 183 10.40 -7.10 -0.99
CA GLN A 183 10.72 -8.50 -1.29
C GLN A 183 11.09 -8.70 -2.77
N LEU A 184 11.79 -9.80 -3.06
CA LEU A 184 12.03 -10.29 -4.41
C LEU A 184 10.74 -10.87 -4.99
N ALA A 185 10.23 -10.31 -6.09
CA ALA A 185 8.94 -10.71 -6.67
C ALA A 185 8.82 -12.21 -7.00
N SER A 186 9.89 -12.85 -7.49
CA SER A 186 9.88 -14.29 -7.84
C SER A 186 10.00 -15.22 -6.62
N ALA A 187 10.28 -14.69 -5.44
CA ALA A 187 10.32 -15.41 -4.17
C ALA A 187 9.47 -14.70 -3.12
N LYS A 188 8.43 -13.97 -3.57
CA LYS A 188 7.56 -13.20 -2.70
C LYS A 188 6.83 -14.13 -1.75
N LYS A 189 6.65 -13.69 -0.52
CA LYS A 189 5.86 -14.40 0.49
C LYS A 189 5.00 -13.44 1.29
N CYS A 190 3.87 -13.92 1.78
CA CYS A 190 3.12 -13.25 2.84
C CYS A 190 4.06 -12.87 3.99
N GLY A 191 3.84 -11.70 4.58
CA GLY A 191 4.69 -11.11 5.62
C GLY A 191 4.96 -12.01 6.83
N HIS A 192 4.06 -12.96 7.09
CA HIS A 192 4.09 -13.88 8.23
C HIS A 192 4.67 -15.27 7.89
N MET A 193 5.08 -15.51 6.64
CA MET A 193 5.71 -16.75 6.21
C MET A 193 7.25 -16.65 6.26
N GLY A 194 7.93 -17.75 6.60
CA GLY A 194 9.39 -17.81 6.65
C GLY A 194 10.05 -17.83 5.27
N GLY A 195 11.35 -17.48 5.20
CA GLY A 195 12.17 -17.49 4.00
C GLY A 195 11.81 -16.38 3.00
N LYS A 196 11.49 -15.19 3.51
CA LYS A 196 11.35 -13.97 2.72
C LYS A 196 12.73 -13.52 2.24
N VAL A 197 12.82 -13.08 1.00
CA VAL A 197 14.07 -12.59 0.40
C VAL A 197 13.88 -11.12 0.05
N LEU A 198 14.65 -10.24 0.69
CA LEU A 198 14.66 -8.81 0.43
C LEU A 198 15.44 -8.50 -0.86
N VAL A 199 15.07 -7.43 -1.55
CA VAL A 199 15.94 -6.78 -2.55
C VAL A 199 16.80 -5.70 -1.90
N PRO A 200 17.91 -5.28 -2.53
CA PRO A 200 18.70 -4.14 -2.07
C PRO A 200 17.85 -2.87 -1.87
N THR A 201 18.23 -2.03 -0.91
CA THR A 201 17.51 -0.77 -0.59
C THR A 201 17.27 0.09 -1.83
N ARG A 202 18.29 0.27 -2.67
CA ARG A 202 18.19 1.00 -3.94
C ARG A 202 17.16 0.41 -4.92
N GLU A 203 16.94 -0.90 -4.92
CA GLU A 203 15.97 -1.53 -5.82
C GLU A 203 14.54 -1.30 -5.35
N ALA A 204 14.30 -1.36 -4.03
CA ALA A 204 13.03 -0.97 -3.45
C ALA A 204 12.74 0.52 -3.70
N VAL A 205 13.73 1.41 -3.50
CA VAL A 205 13.62 2.84 -3.84
C VAL A 205 13.31 3.02 -5.33
N ALA A 206 13.97 2.28 -6.23
CA ALA A 206 13.70 2.37 -7.66
C ALA A 206 12.25 1.99 -8.02
N LYS A 207 11.64 1.01 -7.32
CA LYS A 207 10.22 0.69 -7.48
C LYS A 207 9.31 1.81 -6.98
N LEU A 208 9.62 2.43 -5.83
CA LEU A 208 8.87 3.58 -5.32
C LEU A 208 8.94 4.78 -6.28
N VAL A 209 10.12 5.05 -6.85
CA VAL A 209 10.31 6.09 -7.88
C VAL A 209 9.50 5.77 -9.14
N ALA A 210 9.49 4.52 -9.60
CA ALA A 210 8.68 4.10 -10.74
C ALA A 210 7.18 4.26 -10.49
N ALA A 211 6.70 3.90 -9.30
CA ALA A 211 5.31 4.09 -8.90
C ALA A 211 4.94 5.59 -8.83
N ARG A 212 5.79 6.44 -8.25
CA ARG A 212 5.54 7.90 -8.25
C ARG A 212 5.55 8.46 -9.66
N LEU A 213 6.45 8.00 -10.53
CA LEU A 213 6.52 8.45 -11.92
C LEU A 213 5.24 8.10 -12.67
N ALA A 214 4.70 6.90 -12.47
CA ALA A 214 3.40 6.50 -13.02
C ALA A 214 2.28 7.45 -12.55
N ALA A 215 2.22 7.74 -11.25
CA ALA A 215 1.21 8.67 -10.70
C ALA A 215 1.32 10.09 -11.27
N ASP A 216 2.54 10.63 -11.38
CA ASP A 216 2.80 11.95 -11.94
C ASP A 216 2.48 12.00 -13.46
N VAL A 217 2.78 10.94 -14.21
CA VAL A 217 2.43 10.81 -15.64
C VAL A 217 0.91 10.80 -15.80
N MET A 218 0.20 10.02 -14.97
CA MET A 218 -1.25 9.90 -14.95
C MET A 218 -1.96 11.12 -14.34
N GLY A 219 -1.23 12.07 -13.78
CA GLY A 219 -1.77 13.32 -13.23
C GLY A 219 -2.65 13.12 -11.99
N THR A 220 -2.31 12.14 -11.13
CA THR A 220 -3.08 11.82 -9.91
C THR A 220 -2.21 11.90 -8.65
N PRO A 221 -2.72 12.44 -7.52
CA PRO A 221 -1.96 12.56 -6.28
C PRO A 221 -1.98 11.28 -5.43
N THR A 222 -2.01 10.10 -6.08
CA THR A 222 -2.14 8.78 -5.48
C THR A 222 -1.19 8.59 -4.30
N LEU A 223 -1.70 8.08 -3.19
CA LEU A 223 -0.88 7.83 -2.01
C LEU A 223 0.01 6.61 -2.25
N LEU A 224 1.30 6.77 -2.04
CA LEU A 224 2.29 5.70 -2.17
C LEU A 224 2.71 5.24 -0.78
N VAL A 225 2.56 3.95 -0.49
CA VAL A 225 2.99 3.34 0.77
C VAL A 225 4.21 2.46 0.50
N ALA A 226 5.30 2.67 1.23
CA ALA A 226 6.45 1.77 1.20
C ALA A 226 6.37 0.79 2.35
N ARG A 227 6.26 -0.49 2.03
CA ARG A 227 6.33 -1.58 2.98
C ARG A 227 7.76 -2.14 3.05
N THR A 228 8.23 -2.42 4.26
CA THR A 228 9.42 -3.23 4.49
C THR A 228 9.07 -4.54 5.18
N ASP A 229 9.71 -5.62 4.75
CA ASP A 229 9.57 -6.97 5.33
C ASP A 229 10.78 -7.39 6.18
N ALA A 230 11.72 -6.46 6.42
CA ALA A 230 13.01 -6.70 7.07
C ALA A 230 12.93 -7.06 8.57
N GLU A 231 11.78 -6.92 9.22
CA GLU A 231 11.61 -7.40 10.60
C GLU A 231 11.78 -8.93 10.69
N ALA A 232 11.29 -9.67 9.69
CA ALA A 232 11.42 -11.13 9.65
C ALA A 232 12.20 -11.65 8.43
N GLY A 233 12.47 -10.84 7.40
CA GLY A 233 13.26 -11.24 6.24
C GLY A 233 14.75 -11.36 6.56
N ASP A 234 15.28 -12.58 6.64
CA ASP A 234 16.67 -12.91 6.99
C ASP A 234 17.56 -13.19 5.76
N LEU A 235 17.07 -12.87 4.56
CA LEU A 235 17.79 -13.03 3.30
C LEU A 235 17.71 -11.73 2.47
N VAL A 236 18.79 -11.40 1.77
CA VAL A 236 18.83 -10.33 0.74
C VAL A 236 19.47 -10.86 -0.54
N THR A 237 19.00 -10.42 -1.70
CA THR A 237 19.52 -10.92 -2.99
C THR A 237 20.96 -10.51 -3.27
N SER A 238 21.42 -9.37 -2.74
CA SER A 238 22.76 -8.84 -2.98
C SER A 238 23.22 -7.91 -1.84
N ASP A 239 24.52 -7.89 -1.57
CA ASP A 239 25.23 -7.05 -0.59
C ASP A 239 25.78 -5.74 -1.20
N ILE A 240 25.34 -5.40 -2.41
CA ILE A 240 25.88 -4.29 -3.21
C ILE A 240 25.54 -2.89 -2.67
N ASP A 241 24.50 -2.77 -1.84
CA ASP A 241 24.03 -1.49 -1.29
C ASP A 241 24.60 -1.25 0.11
N ASP A 242 25.29 -0.13 0.29
CA ASP A 242 25.92 0.23 1.57
C ASP A 242 24.91 0.38 2.72
N ASN A 243 23.64 0.67 2.44
CA ASN A 243 22.59 0.71 3.46
C ASN A 243 22.29 -0.68 4.05
N ASP A 244 22.56 -1.73 3.29
CA ASP A 244 22.23 -3.12 3.64
C ASP A 244 23.40 -3.87 4.24
N LYS A 245 24.63 -3.51 3.85
CA LYS A 245 25.88 -4.14 4.32
C LYS A 245 25.99 -4.29 5.84
N PRO A 246 25.57 -3.34 6.70
CA PRO A 246 25.64 -3.49 8.15
C PRO A 246 24.84 -4.70 8.69
N PHE A 247 23.86 -5.18 7.93
CA PHE A 247 23.01 -6.30 8.32
C PHE A 247 23.46 -7.63 7.72
N CYS A 248 24.30 -7.63 6.70
CA CYS A 248 24.80 -8.86 6.07
C CYS A 248 25.74 -9.63 7.01
N THR A 249 25.51 -10.93 7.18
CA THR A 249 26.35 -11.79 8.05
C THR A 249 27.62 -12.28 7.35
N GLY A 250 27.68 -12.15 6.03
CA GLY A 250 28.73 -12.72 5.17
C GLY A 250 28.43 -14.16 4.71
N GLU A 251 27.42 -14.82 5.27
CA GLU A 251 26.99 -16.15 4.83
C GLU A 251 26.08 -16.09 3.61
N ARG A 252 26.11 -17.15 2.79
CA ARG A 252 25.28 -17.28 1.58
C ARG A 252 24.52 -18.60 1.55
N THR A 253 23.36 -18.60 0.90
CA THR A 253 22.58 -19.80 0.59
C THR A 253 23.03 -20.44 -0.72
N VAL A 254 22.55 -21.65 -1.03
CA VAL A 254 22.89 -22.37 -2.28
C VAL A 254 22.36 -21.67 -3.54
N GLU A 255 21.25 -20.94 -3.42
CA GLU A 255 20.67 -20.08 -4.46
C GLU A 255 21.50 -18.80 -4.67
N GLY A 256 22.43 -18.51 -3.76
CA GLY A 256 23.31 -17.35 -3.80
C GLY A 256 22.80 -16.11 -3.05
N PHE A 257 21.72 -16.20 -2.29
CA PHE A 257 21.26 -15.11 -1.43
C PHE A 257 22.19 -14.92 -0.22
N TYR A 258 22.25 -13.70 0.30
CA TYR A 258 23.03 -13.36 1.49
C TYR A 258 22.15 -13.41 2.72
N ARG A 259 22.66 -13.98 3.82
CA ARG A 259 21.95 -13.92 5.11
C ARG A 259 22.08 -12.54 5.75
N THR A 260 20.99 -12.08 6.36
CA THR A 260 20.94 -10.81 7.08
C THR A 260 20.44 -10.97 8.51
N ASN A 261 20.91 -10.09 9.40
CA ASN A 261 20.36 -9.91 10.73
C ASN A 261 19.02 -9.14 10.62
N ASN A 262 17.92 -9.89 10.55
CA ASN A 262 16.56 -9.35 10.54
C ASN A 262 16.18 -8.70 11.87
N GLY A 263 15.12 -7.90 11.86
CA GLY A 263 14.53 -7.30 13.06
C GLY A 263 14.32 -5.80 12.97
N LEU A 264 14.15 -5.16 14.13
CA LEU A 264 13.78 -3.75 14.23
C LEU A 264 14.81 -2.82 13.58
N ASP A 265 16.11 -3.05 13.80
CA ASP A 265 17.16 -2.16 13.28
C ASP A 265 17.23 -2.18 11.75
N GLN A 266 17.10 -3.36 11.14
CA GLN A 266 17.04 -3.49 9.69
C GLN A 266 15.77 -2.83 9.13
N ALA A 267 14.62 -3.04 9.78
CA ALA A 267 13.37 -2.39 9.40
C ALA A 267 13.44 -0.86 9.51
N ILE A 268 14.04 -0.32 10.57
CA ILE A 268 14.26 1.14 10.74
C ILE A 268 15.15 1.66 9.62
N SER A 269 16.27 1.00 9.33
CA SER A 269 17.17 1.42 8.24
C SER A 269 16.42 1.53 6.90
N ARG A 270 15.62 0.51 6.58
CA ARG A 270 14.80 0.47 5.37
C ARG A 270 13.73 1.57 5.36
N GLY A 271 12.98 1.71 6.45
CA GLY A 271 11.95 2.75 6.59
C GLY A 271 12.52 4.18 6.44
N LEU A 272 13.71 4.44 6.99
CA LEU A 272 14.42 5.71 6.84
C LEU A 272 14.83 5.97 5.39
N ALA A 273 15.34 4.96 4.69
CA ALA A 273 15.71 5.07 3.28
C ALA A 273 14.51 5.31 2.36
N TYR A 274 13.34 4.74 2.71
CA TYR A 274 12.11 4.86 1.91
C TYR A 274 11.32 6.14 2.18
N ALA A 275 11.48 6.72 3.37
CA ALA A 275 10.71 7.88 3.82
C ALA A 275 10.67 9.05 2.81
N PRO A 276 11.76 9.45 2.13
CA PRO A 276 11.67 10.54 1.15
C PRO A 276 10.78 10.22 -0.07
N TYR A 277 10.56 8.95 -0.38
CA TYR A 277 9.89 8.54 -1.64
C TYR A 277 8.43 8.11 -1.44
N ALA A 278 8.02 7.82 -0.21
CA ALA A 278 6.67 7.35 0.12
C ALA A 278 5.87 8.39 0.91
N ASP A 279 4.55 8.33 0.81
CA ASP A 279 3.64 9.12 1.64
C ASP A 279 3.49 8.49 3.04
N LEU A 280 3.39 7.16 3.09
CA LEU A 280 3.36 6.37 4.33
C LEU A 280 4.44 5.29 4.34
N ILE A 281 4.94 4.95 5.53
CA ILE A 281 5.82 3.80 5.75
C ILE A 281 5.09 2.72 6.55
N TRP A 282 5.28 1.46 6.15
CA TRP A 282 4.74 0.29 6.81
C TRP A 282 5.87 -0.71 7.11
N CYS A 283 6.09 -1.03 8.38
CA CYS A 283 6.88 -2.20 8.76
C CYS A 283 5.93 -3.38 8.97
N GLU A 284 6.09 -4.44 8.20
CA GLU A 284 5.39 -5.69 8.49
C GLU A 284 5.98 -6.33 9.75
N THR A 285 5.12 -6.90 10.61
CA THR A 285 5.52 -7.42 11.93
C THR A 285 5.00 -8.83 12.16
N GLY A 286 5.77 -9.69 12.84
CA GLY A 286 5.37 -11.07 13.15
C GLY A 286 4.37 -11.23 14.30
N LYS A 287 4.19 -10.19 15.15
CA LYS A 287 3.28 -10.20 16.29
C LYS A 287 2.71 -8.79 16.59
N PRO A 288 1.54 -8.68 17.23
CA PRO A 288 0.98 -7.39 17.61
C PRO A 288 1.65 -6.89 18.88
N ASP A 289 2.56 -5.92 18.76
CA ASP A 289 3.40 -5.42 19.85
C ASP A 289 3.50 -3.89 19.81
N LEU A 290 2.85 -3.22 20.77
CA LEU A 290 2.84 -1.75 20.87
C LEU A 290 4.23 -1.17 21.21
N ALA A 291 5.09 -1.92 21.91
CA ALA A 291 6.43 -1.43 22.24
C ALA A 291 7.32 -1.44 20.99
N PHE A 292 7.24 -2.50 20.19
CA PHE A 292 7.90 -2.56 18.88
C PHE A 292 7.41 -1.43 17.97
N ALA A 293 6.08 -1.27 17.86
CA ALA A 293 5.47 -0.22 17.03
C ALA A 293 5.94 1.18 17.45
N LYS A 294 5.97 1.44 18.77
CA LYS A 294 6.47 2.72 19.29
C LYS A 294 7.94 2.93 18.93
N ALA A 295 8.80 1.93 19.11
CA ALA A 295 10.23 2.06 18.82
C ALA A 295 10.50 2.33 17.34
N PHE A 296 9.78 1.65 16.44
CA PHE A 296 9.85 1.92 15.00
C PHE A 296 9.39 3.35 14.69
N ALA A 297 8.23 3.75 15.21
CA ALA A 297 7.67 5.09 14.98
C ALA A 297 8.60 6.21 15.47
N ASP A 298 9.09 6.10 16.70
CA ASP A 298 10.02 7.07 17.29
C ASP A 298 11.29 7.22 16.43
N ALA A 299 11.85 6.11 15.93
CA ALA A 299 13.05 6.13 15.10
C ALA A 299 12.82 6.79 13.74
N ILE A 300 11.69 6.52 13.08
CA ILE A 300 11.32 7.21 11.83
C ILE A 300 11.08 8.70 12.10
N HIS A 301 10.32 9.05 13.14
CA HIS A 301 9.98 10.44 13.46
C HIS A 301 11.17 11.26 13.94
N ALA A 302 12.20 10.64 14.51
CA ALA A 302 13.44 11.33 14.86
C ALA A 302 14.16 11.93 13.63
N LYS A 303 13.99 11.33 12.43
CA LYS A 303 14.54 11.84 11.16
C LYS A 303 13.50 12.52 10.28
N PHE A 304 12.27 12.05 10.32
CA PHE A 304 11.14 12.56 9.54
C PHE A 304 9.95 12.86 10.45
N PRO A 305 9.98 13.97 11.22
CA PRO A 305 8.91 14.30 12.16
C PRO A 305 7.54 14.35 11.48
N GLY A 306 6.57 13.63 12.06
CA GLY A 306 5.21 13.58 11.53
C GLY A 306 5.04 12.72 10.28
N LYS A 307 6.04 11.92 9.88
CA LYS A 307 5.90 10.97 8.77
C LYS A 307 4.73 10.02 9.06
N LEU A 308 3.78 9.93 8.13
CA LEU A 308 2.63 9.05 8.28
C LEU A 308 3.09 7.60 8.24
N LEU A 309 2.55 6.79 9.15
CA LEU A 309 2.82 5.36 9.22
C LEU A 309 1.56 4.55 8.93
N ALA A 310 1.73 3.31 8.48
CA ALA A 310 0.66 2.35 8.33
C ALA A 310 0.95 1.06 9.11
N TYR A 311 -0.11 0.41 9.59
CA TYR A 311 0.00 -0.79 10.43
C TYR A 311 -1.01 -1.88 10.03
N ASN A 312 -0.50 -3.08 9.78
CA ASN A 312 -1.31 -4.27 9.54
C ASN A 312 -1.70 -4.92 10.87
N CYS A 313 -2.99 -4.83 11.22
CA CYS A 313 -3.62 -5.60 12.30
C CYS A 313 -3.91 -7.02 11.81
N SER A 314 -2.86 -7.81 11.61
CA SER A 314 -2.94 -9.09 10.91
C SER A 314 -3.83 -10.13 11.61
N PRO A 315 -4.70 -10.84 10.88
CA PRO A 315 -5.41 -12.00 11.39
C PRO A 315 -4.52 -13.25 11.48
N SER A 316 -3.31 -13.22 10.92
CA SER A 316 -2.32 -14.28 11.14
C SER A 316 -1.77 -14.28 12.58
N PHE A 317 -1.99 -13.20 13.33
CA PHE A 317 -1.73 -13.18 14.77
C PHE A 317 -2.79 -13.97 15.52
N ASN A 318 -2.36 -14.82 16.45
CA ASN A 318 -3.27 -15.27 17.50
C ASN A 318 -3.37 -14.17 18.58
N TRP A 319 -4.34 -13.26 18.40
CA TRP A 319 -4.48 -12.05 19.24
C TRP A 319 -4.58 -12.37 20.73
N LYS A 320 -5.50 -13.25 21.15
CA LYS A 320 -5.71 -13.61 22.57
C LYS A 320 -4.58 -14.43 23.18
N LYS A 321 -3.73 -15.07 22.36
CA LYS A 321 -2.51 -15.72 22.85
C LYS A 321 -1.43 -14.70 23.22
N ASN A 322 -1.41 -13.54 22.58
CA ASN A 322 -0.35 -12.54 22.73
C ASN A 322 -0.76 -11.34 23.60
N LEU A 323 -2.05 -11.00 23.63
CA LEU A 323 -2.56 -9.79 24.28
C LEU A 323 -3.81 -10.08 25.11
N ASP A 324 -3.98 -9.33 26.21
CA ASP A 324 -5.22 -9.30 26.98
C ASP A 324 -6.32 -8.48 26.28
N ASP A 325 -7.58 -8.70 26.66
CA ASP A 325 -8.75 -8.06 26.05
C ASP A 325 -8.74 -6.52 26.19
N ALA A 326 -8.18 -5.97 27.28
CA ALA A 326 -8.10 -4.52 27.48
C ALA A 326 -7.08 -3.88 26.54
N THR A 327 -5.96 -4.57 26.29
CA THR A 327 -4.93 -4.16 25.33
C THR A 327 -5.44 -4.26 23.90
N ILE A 328 -6.16 -5.33 23.53
CA ILE A 328 -6.82 -5.46 22.23
C ILE A 328 -7.78 -4.29 21.99
N ALA A 329 -8.62 -3.96 22.97
CA ALA A 329 -9.64 -2.90 22.84
C ALA A 329 -9.04 -1.49 22.60
N LYS A 330 -7.82 -1.21 23.09
CA LYS A 330 -7.15 0.08 22.88
C LYS A 330 -6.12 0.10 21.76
N PHE A 331 -5.79 -1.06 21.17
CA PHE A 331 -4.64 -1.25 20.29
C PHE A 331 -4.55 -0.22 19.16
N GLN A 332 -5.62 -0.06 18.37
CA GLN A 332 -5.64 0.89 17.24
C GLN A 332 -5.52 2.35 17.67
N ARG A 333 -6.09 2.70 18.83
CA ARG A 333 -6.02 4.07 19.38
C ARG A 333 -4.60 4.42 19.79
N GLU A 334 -3.91 3.50 20.47
CA GLU A 334 -2.50 3.68 20.85
C GLU A 334 -1.61 3.82 19.61
N LEU A 335 -1.81 2.97 18.59
CA LEU A 335 -1.12 3.10 17.30
C LEU A 335 -1.39 4.46 16.62
N GLY A 336 -2.64 4.93 16.63
CA GLY A 336 -3.00 6.22 16.04
C GLY A 336 -2.29 7.41 16.70
N ALA A 337 -2.04 7.33 18.00
CA ALA A 337 -1.27 8.31 18.76
C ALA A 337 0.24 8.28 18.42
N MET A 338 0.77 7.12 18.02
CA MET A 338 2.16 6.96 17.55
C MET A 338 2.37 7.38 16.09
N GLY A 339 1.32 7.81 15.37
CA GLY A 339 1.42 8.23 13.97
C GLY A 339 1.06 7.17 12.93
N TYR A 340 0.56 6.00 13.35
CA TYR A 340 -0.03 5.01 12.45
C TYR A 340 -1.43 5.46 12.00
N LYS A 341 -1.45 6.29 10.95
CA LYS A 341 -2.67 6.96 10.46
C LYS A 341 -3.49 6.11 9.50
N PHE A 342 -2.94 5.03 8.96
CA PHE A 342 -3.70 4.04 8.21
C PHE A 342 -3.51 2.64 8.81
N GLN A 343 -4.60 2.03 9.26
CA GLN A 343 -4.55 0.73 9.95
C GLN A 343 -5.54 -0.23 9.29
N PHE A 344 -5.17 -1.50 9.12
CA PHE A 344 -6.03 -2.41 8.35
C PHE A 344 -5.90 -3.85 8.79
N ILE A 345 -6.98 -4.62 8.65
CA ILE A 345 -6.98 -6.08 8.82
C ILE A 345 -7.00 -6.72 7.43
N THR A 346 -5.86 -7.27 7.01
CA THR A 346 -5.63 -7.75 5.63
C THR A 346 -6.61 -8.83 5.17
N LEU A 347 -6.93 -9.82 6.02
CA LEU A 347 -7.73 -10.99 5.63
C LEU A 347 -9.16 -10.99 6.18
N ALA A 348 -9.67 -9.84 6.63
CA ALA A 348 -10.99 -9.72 7.23
C ALA A 348 -12.10 -10.33 6.36
N GLY A 349 -12.17 -9.96 5.08
CA GLY A 349 -13.13 -10.51 4.13
C GLY A 349 -13.00 -12.01 3.87
N PHE A 350 -11.80 -12.59 4.00
CA PHE A 350 -11.58 -14.02 3.77
C PHE A 350 -12.14 -14.82 4.95
N HIS A 351 -11.78 -14.44 6.18
CA HIS A 351 -12.31 -15.07 7.38
C HIS A 351 -13.83 -14.89 7.48
N SER A 352 -14.34 -13.68 7.24
CA SER A 352 -15.79 -13.41 7.30
C SER A 352 -16.58 -14.25 6.29
N LEU A 353 -16.10 -14.35 5.04
CA LEU A 353 -16.77 -15.13 3.99
C LEU A 353 -16.74 -16.63 4.30
N ASN A 354 -15.57 -17.17 4.63
CA ASN A 354 -15.42 -18.61 4.85
C ASN A 354 -16.13 -19.07 6.13
N TYR A 355 -15.99 -18.33 7.23
CA TYR A 355 -16.64 -18.68 8.49
C TYR A 355 -18.17 -18.66 8.36
N SER A 356 -18.75 -17.60 7.78
CA SER A 356 -20.20 -17.51 7.66
C SER A 356 -20.79 -18.58 6.73
N MET A 357 -20.11 -18.93 5.64
CA MET A 357 -20.58 -20.00 4.75
C MET A 357 -20.45 -21.38 5.40
N PHE A 358 -19.36 -21.64 6.12
CA PHE A 358 -19.18 -22.91 6.85
C PHE A 358 -20.28 -23.11 7.90
N GLU A 359 -20.51 -22.12 8.77
CA GLU A 359 -21.55 -22.19 9.81
C GLU A 359 -22.97 -22.34 9.24
N LEU A 360 -23.25 -21.76 8.07
CA LEU A 360 -24.57 -21.90 7.44
C LEU A 360 -24.78 -23.29 6.82
N ALA A 361 -23.72 -23.92 6.32
CA ALA A 361 -23.79 -25.20 5.63
C ALA A 361 -23.75 -26.42 6.59
N HIS A 362 -23.11 -26.26 7.74
CA HIS A 362 -22.97 -27.29 8.78
C HIS A 362 -24.23 -27.39 9.65
#